data_AF-A0A7C3DYK5-F1
#
_entry.id   AF-A0A7C3DYK5-F1
#
_cell.length_a   1.000
_cell.length_b   1.000
_cell.length_c   1.000
_cell.angle_alpha   90.00
_cell.angle_beta   90.00
_cell.angle_gamma   90.00
#
_symmetry.space_group_name_H-M   'P 1'
#
loop_
_entity.id
_entity.type
_entity.pdbx_description
1 polymer ?
#
loop_
_entity_poly.entity_id
_entity_poly.type
_entity_poly.pdbx_seq_one_letter_code
_entity_poly.pdbx_strand_id
1 'polypeptide(L)'
;MGSGLHQPDPRQGAMHGRPQPARALHYGSDARSLFLRIDLDESAGPEHEILIHLREGAALREFRALCAPGASSVEPAGRAAAALCVEIALPLANPAALVGFQISIWRDRLPLQSIPAQGWIEFVPASPAAWE
;
A
#
# COMPACT_ATOMS: atom_id res chain seq x y z
N MET A 1 13.49 12.38 4.43
CA MET A 1 12.08 12.57 4.02
C MET A 1 11.53 11.20 3.64
N GLY A 2 10.99 10.47 4.61
CA GLY A 2 10.56 9.09 4.43
C GLY A 2 9.05 8.95 4.58
N SER A 3 8.26 9.88 4.04
CA SER A 3 6.80 9.84 4.07
C SER A 3 6.18 10.68 2.96
N GLY A 4 5.02 10.30 2.47
CA GLY A 4 4.30 11.04 1.44
C GLY A 4 2.84 10.62 1.28
N LEU A 5 2.17 11.30 0.37
CA LEU A 5 0.79 11.05 -0.03
C LEU A 5 0.74 10.87 -1.54
N HIS A 6 0.10 9.80 -1.99
CA HIS A 6 -0.30 9.60 -3.37
C HIS A 6 -1.82 9.62 -3.46
N GLN A 7 -2.37 10.49 -4.31
CA GLN A 7 -3.80 10.55 -4.59
C GLN A 7 -4.03 10.08 -6.03
N PRO A 8 -4.67 8.91 -6.23
CA PRO A 8 -5.03 8.46 -7.56
C PRO A 8 -5.95 9.47 -8.24
N ASP A 9 -5.77 9.72 -9.54
CA ASP A 9 -6.69 10.56 -10.30
C ASP A 9 -8.01 9.81 -10.54
N PRO A 10 -9.14 10.25 -9.97
CA PRO A 10 -10.42 9.57 -10.13
C PRO A 10 -10.90 9.54 -11.60
N ARG A 11 -10.35 10.38 -12.48
CA ARG A 11 -10.67 10.41 -13.92
C ARG A 11 -9.91 9.34 -14.70
N GLN A 12 -8.78 8.85 -14.21
CA GLN A 12 -8.00 7.77 -14.84
C GLN A 12 -8.64 6.39 -14.61
N GLY A 13 -9.75 6.11 -15.32
CA GLY A 13 -10.52 4.86 -15.22
C GLY A 13 -11.97 5.00 -15.68
N ALA A 14 -12.43 6.25 -15.81
CA ALA A 14 -13.78 6.59 -16.24
C ALA A 14 -14.10 6.18 -17.70
N MET A 15 -13.10 5.83 -18.52
CA MET A 15 -13.35 5.31 -19.88
C MET A 15 -14.10 3.97 -19.91
N HIS A 16 -14.10 3.21 -18.80
CA HIS A 16 -14.86 1.96 -18.67
C HIS A 16 -15.74 1.89 -17.42
N GLY A 17 -15.90 3.01 -16.68
CA GLY A 17 -16.78 3.08 -15.51
C GLY A 17 -16.40 2.16 -14.34
N ARG A 18 -15.16 1.65 -14.29
CA ARG A 18 -14.72 0.81 -13.18
C ARG A 18 -14.41 1.68 -11.96
N PRO A 19 -14.96 1.34 -10.78
CA PRO A 19 -14.70 2.10 -9.58
C PRO A 19 -13.23 1.96 -9.15
N GLN A 20 -12.66 3.06 -8.65
CA GLN A 20 -11.29 3.14 -8.12
C GLN A 20 -11.37 3.22 -6.60
N PRO A 21 -11.26 2.10 -5.87
CA PRO A 21 -11.59 2.03 -4.46
C PRO A 21 -10.69 2.87 -3.54
N ALA A 22 -9.44 3.12 -3.90
CA ALA A 22 -8.53 3.92 -3.07
C ALA A 22 -8.58 5.41 -3.44
N ARG A 23 -8.83 6.22 -2.40
CA ARG A 23 -8.90 7.68 -2.46
C ARG A 23 -7.57 8.34 -2.15
N ALA A 24 -6.82 7.74 -1.24
CA ALA A 24 -5.52 8.23 -0.82
C ALA A 24 -4.63 7.06 -0.37
N LEU A 25 -3.36 7.15 -0.69
CA LEU A 25 -2.31 6.28 -0.19
C LEU A 25 -1.28 7.13 0.55
N HIS A 26 -1.32 7.03 1.87
CA HIS A 26 -0.27 7.56 2.73
C HIS A 26 0.82 6.50 2.88
N TYR A 27 2.07 6.92 2.84
CA TYR A 27 3.19 6.03 3.10
C TYR A 27 4.22 6.71 3.97
N GLY A 28 4.98 5.91 4.71
CA GLY A 28 6.15 6.37 5.42
C GLY A 28 7.02 5.25 5.95
N SER A 29 8.15 5.59 6.55
CA SER A 29 9.08 4.63 7.12
C SER A 29 9.80 5.20 8.33
N ASP A 30 10.17 4.31 9.25
CA ASP A 30 11.04 4.56 10.41
C ASP A 30 12.44 3.93 10.23
N ALA A 31 12.84 3.60 8.99
CA ALA A 31 14.03 2.82 8.65
C ALA A 31 14.04 1.37 9.17
N ARG A 32 12.93 0.86 9.71
CA ARG A 32 12.76 -0.58 10.04
C ARG A 32 11.57 -1.18 9.31
N SER A 33 10.53 -0.39 9.11
CA SER A 33 9.30 -0.78 8.45
C SER A 33 8.88 0.25 7.40
N LEU A 34 8.21 -0.23 6.36
CA LEU A 34 7.34 0.57 5.52
C LEU A 34 5.93 0.55 6.15
N PHE A 35 5.37 1.73 6.36
CA PHE A 35 3.99 1.93 6.80
C PHE A 35 3.17 2.43 5.62
N LEU A 36 2.03 1.79 5.38
CA LEU A 36 1.06 2.19 4.37
C LEU A 36 -0.27 2.43 5.06
N ARG A 37 -0.99 3.47 4.64
CA ARG A 37 -2.40 3.65 4.95
C ARG A 37 -3.14 3.95 3.67
N ILE A 38 -4.12 3.10 3.36
CA ILE A 38 -4.96 3.20 2.18
C ILE A 38 -6.34 3.64 2.66
N ASP A 39 -6.76 4.84 2.31
CA ASP A 39 -8.13 5.29 2.54
C ASP A 39 -9.01 4.78 1.40
N LEU A 40 -9.99 3.95 1.73
CA LEU A 40 -10.87 3.28 0.78
C LEU A 40 -12.24 3.94 0.71
N ASP A 41 -12.93 3.74 -0.41
CA ASP A 41 -14.36 3.95 -0.52
C ASP A 41 -15.13 2.61 -0.50
N GLU A 42 -16.46 2.70 -0.50
CA GLU A 42 -17.36 1.54 -0.42
C GLU A 42 -17.19 0.57 -1.60
N SER A 43 -16.65 1.02 -2.73
CA SER A 43 -16.45 0.19 -3.91
C SER A 43 -15.37 -0.87 -3.74
N ALA A 44 -14.53 -0.76 -2.70
CA ALA A 44 -13.60 -1.82 -2.30
C ALA A 44 -14.37 -3.09 -1.90
N GLY A 45 -15.54 -2.92 -1.30
CA GLY A 45 -16.31 -4.00 -0.69
C GLY A 45 -15.74 -4.44 0.67
N PRO A 46 -16.54 -5.22 1.42
CA PRO A 46 -16.20 -5.62 2.79
C PRO A 46 -15.03 -6.60 2.85
N GLU A 47 -14.83 -7.39 1.80
CA GLU A 47 -13.72 -8.31 1.64
C GLU A 47 -12.91 -7.93 0.41
N HIS A 48 -11.62 -7.69 0.63
CA HIS A 48 -10.70 -7.32 -0.43
C HIS A 48 -9.27 -7.71 -0.04
N GLU A 49 -8.41 -7.70 -1.04
CA GLU A 49 -7.01 -8.03 -0.88
C GLU A 49 -6.15 -6.86 -1.37
N ILE A 50 -5.09 -6.56 -0.61
CA ILE A 50 -4.03 -5.66 -1.04
C ILE A 50 -2.81 -6.49 -1.38
N LEU A 51 -2.40 -6.47 -2.64
CA LEU A 51 -1.13 -7.02 -3.09
C LEU A 51 -0.09 -5.91 -3.09
N ILE A 52 1.03 -6.11 -2.41
CA ILE A 52 2.12 -5.14 -2.30
C ILE A 52 3.38 -5.73 -2.90
N HIS A 53 3.92 -5.06 -3.91
CA HIS A 53 5.25 -5.30 -4.41
C HIS A 53 6.20 -4.30 -3.77
N LEU A 54 7.21 -4.81 -3.06
CA LEU A 54 8.24 -4.03 -2.38
C LEU A 54 9.59 -4.33 -3.01
N ARG A 55 10.23 -3.29 -3.53
CA ARG A 55 11.58 -3.31 -4.08
C ARG A 55 12.55 -2.64 -3.11
N GLU A 56 13.65 -3.33 -2.79
CA GLU A 56 14.74 -2.85 -1.95
C GLU A 56 16.06 -3.02 -2.73
N GLY A 57 16.51 -1.97 -3.42
CA GLY A 57 17.60 -2.09 -4.39
C GLY A 57 17.22 -3.05 -5.54
N ALA A 58 17.95 -4.16 -5.69
CA ALA A 58 17.65 -5.18 -6.69
C ALA A 58 16.68 -6.28 -6.20
N ALA A 59 16.39 -6.35 -4.90
CA ALA A 59 15.50 -7.36 -4.34
C ALA A 59 14.03 -6.95 -4.54
N LEU A 60 13.19 -7.90 -4.92
CA LEU A 60 11.74 -7.74 -5.02
C LEU A 60 11.05 -8.75 -4.10
N ARG A 61 10.11 -8.26 -3.29
CA ARG A 61 9.30 -9.04 -2.35
C ARG A 61 7.83 -8.75 -2.59
N GLU A 62 7.01 -9.76 -2.42
CA GLU A 62 5.56 -9.64 -2.51
C GLU A 62 4.95 -9.87 -1.12
N PHE A 63 3.96 -9.06 -0.79
CA PHE A 63 3.14 -9.23 0.40
C PHE A 63 1.67 -9.21 0.02
N ARG A 64 0.88 -9.97 0.77
CA ARG A 64 -0.57 -10.05 0.56
C ARG A 64 -1.27 -9.74 1.86
N ALA A 65 -2.06 -8.67 1.88
CA ALA A 65 -2.94 -8.34 2.98
C ALA A 65 -4.37 -8.77 2.66
N LEU A 66 -4.91 -9.71 3.43
CA LEU A 66 -6.33 -10.11 3.34
C LEU A 66 -7.11 -9.28 4.35
N CYS A 67 -8.13 -8.56 3.86
CA CYS A 67 -8.95 -7.67 4.66
C CYS A 67 -10.40 -8.16 4.64
N ALA A 68 -10.94 -8.47 5.81
CA ALA A 68 -12.33 -8.85 6.02
C ALA A 68 -12.88 -8.17 7.27
N PRO A 69 -14.21 -8.09 7.46
CA PRO A 69 -14.80 -7.48 8.64
C PRO A 69 -14.31 -8.16 9.93
N GLY A 70 -13.60 -7.40 10.78
CA GLY A 70 -13.08 -7.90 12.05
C GLY A 70 -11.86 -8.83 11.96
N ALA A 71 -11.30 -9.06 10.77
CA ALA A 71 -10.12 -9.89 10.57
C ALA A 71 -9.21 -9.33 9.48
N SER A 72 -7.92 -9.20 9.78
CA SER A 72 -6.93 -8.80 8.77
C SER A 72 -5.61 -9.55 9.01
N SER A 73 -4.97 -10.01 7.94
CA SER A 73 -3.69 -10.70 7.99
C SER A 73 -2.76 -10.21 6.90
N VAL A 74 -1.45 -10.37 7.08
CA VAL A 74 -0.44 -10.03 6.08
C VAL A 74 0.59 -11.15 5.99
N GLU A 75 0.74 -11.70 4.79
CA GLU A 75 1.75 -12.72 4.45
C GLU A 75 2.86 -12.11 3.58
N PRO A 76 4.12 -12.58 3.68
CA PRO A 76 4.61 -13.61 4.61
C PRO A 76 4.81 -13.10 6.04
N ALA A 77 4.87 -11.77 6.24
CA ALA A 77 4.93 -11.16 7.55
C ALA A 77 4.55 -9.68 7.46
N GLY A 78 3.66 -9.24 8.35
CA GLY A 78 3.26 -7.86 8.50
C GLY A 78 2.13 -7.71 9.50
N ARG A 79 1.56 -6.52 9.59
CA ARG A 79 0.35 -6.24 10.38
C ARG A 79 -0.62 -5.47 9.52
N ALA A 80 -1.91 -5.78 9.64
CA ALA A 80 -2.98 -5.04 8.99
C ALA A 80 -4.13 -4.73 9.95
N ALA A 81 -4.81 -3.60 9.76
CA ALA A 81 -6.10 -3.29 10.35
C ALA A 81 -7.01 -2.72 9.25
N ALA A 82 -8.26 -3.18 9.16
CA ALA A 82 -9.19 -2.79 8.10
C ALA A 82 -10.51 -2.25 8.65
N ALA A 83 -10.87 -1.04 8.22
CA ALA A 83 -12.19 -0.41 8.34
C ALA A 83 -12.45 0.38 7.03
N LEU A 84 -12.79 1.67 7.10
CA LEU A 84 -12.76 2.56 5.93
C LEU A 84 -11.33 2.93 5.48
N CYS A 85 -10.33 2.51 6.26
CA CYS A 85 -8.93 2.55 5.87
C CYS A 85 -8.27 1.19 6.15
N VAL A 86 -7.22 0.89 5.40
CA VAL A 86 -6.34 -0.27 5.63
C VAL A 86 -4.96 0.24 6.00
N GLU A 87 -4.50 -0.09 7.20
CA GLU A 87 -3.16 0.27 7.68
C GLU A 87 -2.26 -0.96 7.67
N ILE A 88 -1.08 -0.88 7.03
CA ILE A 88 -0.15 -2.00 6.86
C ILE A 88 1.25 -1.61 7.33
N ALA A 89 1.91 -2.50 8.08
CA ALA A 89 3.34 -2.40 8.41
C ALA A 89 4.11 -3.60 7.84
N LEU A 90 5.11 -3.31 6.98
CA LEU A 90 5.96 -4.30 6.34
C LEU A 90 7.42 -4.14 6.77
N PRO A 91 8.13 -5.22 7.16
CA PRO A 91 9.53 -5.12 7.55
C PRO A 91 10.43 -4.84 6.34
N LEU A 92 11.29 -3.83 6.45
CA LEU A 92 12.39 -3.56 5.52
C LEU A 92 13.58 -4.46 5.84
N ALA A 93 14.16 -5.07 4.81
CA ALA A 93 15.38 -5.86 4.92
C ALA A 93 16.65 -5.00 4.74
N ASN A 94 16.58 -3.93 3.95
CA ASN A 94 17.68 -3.02 3.71
C ASN A 94 17.23 -1.56 3.72
N PRO A 95 17.18 -0.91 4.90
CA PRO A 95 16.67 0.45 5.03
C PRO A 95 17.60 1.54 4.46
N ALA A 96 18.84 1.19 4.10
CA ALA A 96 19.76 2.12 3.44
C ALA A 96 19.59 2.15 1.91
N ALA A 97 18.84 1.20 1.34
CA ALA A 97 18.58 1.14 -0.10
C ALA A 97 17.46 2.10 -0.52
N LEU A 98 17.43 2.43 -1.82
CA LEU A 98 16.24 3.00 -2.43
C LEU A 98 15.11 1.98 -2.32
N VAL A 99 14.01 2.39 -1.71
CA VAL A 99 12.79 1.60 -1.59
C VAL A 99 11.83 2.04 -2.66
N GLY A 100 11.33 1.08 -3.44
CA GLY A 100 10.23 1.27 -4.37
C GLY A 100 9.05 0.40 -3.96
N PHE A 101 7.82 0.87 -4.09
CA PHE A 101 6.65 -0.01 -3.94
C PHE A 101 5.53 0.32 -4.92
N GLN A 102 4.73 -0.71 -5.18
CA GLN A 102 3.45 -0.63 -5.88
C GLN A 102 2.43 -1.46 -5.09
N ILE A 103 1.20 -0.97 -5.00
CA ILE A 103 0.09 -1.75 -4.45
C ILE A 103 -0.96 -2.00 -5.51
N SER A 104 -1.74 -3.06 -5.35
CA SER A 104 -2.98 -3.27 -6.09
C SER A 104 -4.07 -3.82 -5.20
N ILE A 105 -5.32 -3.40 -5.47
CA ILE A 105 -6.51 -3.76 -4.72
C ILE A 105 -7.28 -4.76 -5.54
N TRP A 106 -7.64 -5.88 -4.93
CA TRP A 106 -8.32 -7.00 -5.56
C TRP A 106 -9.58 -7.38 -4.80
N ARG A 107 -10.60 -7.83 -5.53
CA ARG A 107 -11.78 -8.47 -4.97
C ARG A 107 -12.19 -9.61 -5.89
N ASP A 108 -12.56 -10.76 -5.32
CA ASP A 108 -12.98 -11.95 -6.09
C ASP A 108 -11.98 -12.36 -7.19
N ARG A 109 -10.67 -12.19 -6.92
CA ARG A 109 -9.56 -12.42 -7.88
C ARG A 109 -9.56 -11.48 -9.09
N LEU A 110 -10.28 -10.37 -9.04
CA LEU A 110 -10.27 -9.33 -10.06
C LEU A 110 -9.51 -8.10 -9.56
N PRO A 111 -8.56 -7.56 -10.33
CA PRO A 111 -7.89 -6.32 -9.97
C PRO A 111 -8.86 -5.15 -10.14
N LEU A 112 -9.05 -4.39 -9.07
CA LEU A 112 -9.86 -3.18 -9.05
C LEU A 112 -9.01 -1.95 -9.40
N GLN A 113 -7.81 -1.85 -8.83
CA GLN A 113 -6.94 -0.68 -8.99
C GLN A 113 -5.48 -1.02 -8.68
N SER A 114 -4.55 -0.32 -9.32
CA SER A 114 -3.11 -0.34 -9.00
C SER A 114 -2.63 1.07 -8.69
N ILE A 115 -1.74 1.19 -7.69
CA ILE A 115 -1.19 2.47 -7.23
C ILE A 115 0.34 2.35 -7.06
N PRO A 116 1.14 3.14 -7.81
CA PRO A 116 0.69 3.97 -8.94
C PRO A 116 0.18 3.09 -10.09
N ALA A 117 -0.59 3.69 -11.02
CA ALA A 117 -1.13 2.97 -12.18
C ALA A 117 -0.01 2.42 -13.09
N GLN A 118 1.13 3.12 -13.17
CA GLN A 118 2.36 2.65 -13.80
C GLN A 118 3.56 3.04 -12.92
N GLY A 119 4.59 2.18 -12.92
CA GLY A 119 5.85 2.43 -12.21
C GLY A 119 5.79 2.14 -10.73
N TRP A 120 6.62 2.84 -9.96
CA TRP A 120 6.85 2.63 -8.52
C TRP A 120 6.77 3.97 -7.79
N ILE A 121 6.26 3.97 -6.56
CA ILE A 121 6.55 5.06 -5.62
C ILE A 121 7.90 4.77 -5.01
N GLU A 122 8.84 5.71 -5.14
CA GLU A 122 10.22 5.53 -4.69
C GLU A 122 10.60 6.57 -3.64
N PHE A 123 11.30 6.13 -2.61
CA PHE A 123 11.85 7.00 -1.58
C PHE A 123 13.04 6.33 -0.87
N VAL A 124 13.84 7.14 -0.18
CA VAL A 124 14.88 6.63 0.73
C VAL A 124 14.29 6.60 2.14
N PRO A 125 14.27 5.45 2.84
CA PRO A 125 13.80 5.37 4.22
C PRO A 125 14.55 6.37 5.09
N ALA A 126 13.81 7.12 5.89
CA ALA A 126 14.41 8.07 6.82
C ALA A 126 14.35 7.47 8.22
N SER A 127 15.43 7.65 8.99
CA SER A 127 15.35 7.47 10.44
C SER A 127 14.28 8.43 11.00
N PRO A 128 13.49 8.01 12.00
CA PRO A 128 12.54 8.90 12.65
C PRO A 128 13.29 10.14 13.16
N ALA A 129 12.77 11.33 12.83
CA ALA A 129 13.24 12.53 13.48
C ALA A 129 12.88 12.41 14.98
N ALA A 130 13.86 12.60 15.86
CA ALA A 130 13.55 12.81 17.26
C ALA A 130 12.62 14.02 17.34
N TRP A 131 11.48 13.86 18.02
CA TRP A 131 10.62 14.99 18.34
C TRP A 131 11.36 15.74 19.45
N GLU A 132 11.95 16.89 19.14
CA GLU A 132 12.40 17.87 20.16
C GLU A 132 11.23 18.72 20.64
#